data_AF-A0A960T3I9-F1
#
_entry.id   AF-A0A960T3I9-F1
#
_cell.length_a   1.000
_cell.length_b   1.000
_cell.length_c   1.000
_cell.angle_alpha   90.00
_cell.angle_beta   90.00
_cell.angle_gamma   90.00
#
_symmetry.space_group_name_H-M   'P 1'
#
loop_
_entity.id
_entity.type
_entity.pdbx_description
1 polymer ?
#
loop_
_entity_poly.entity_id
_entity_poly.type
_entity_poly.pdbx_seq_one_letter_code
_entity_poly.pdbx_strand_id
1 'polypeptide(L)' 'MERDLGVQPIAALMQDNGLNPHDLVAASTDHITHKMVARACRGRRLTPHVQGKILRAMNATGKGSYSLADLFTY' A
#
# COMPACT_ATOMS: atom_id res chain seq x y z
N MET A 1 -20.59 -1.56 -9.77
CA MET A 1 -19.52 -1.24 -10.73
C MET A 1 -18.20 -1.48 -10.05
N GLU A 2 -17.58 -2.61 -10.36
CA GLU A 2 -16.28 -3.03 -9.84
C GLU A 2 -15.21 -2.16 -10.52
N ARG A 3 -14.48 -1.36 -9.72
CA ARG A 3 -13.46 -0.40 -10.20
C ARG A 3 -12.06 -0.84 -9.76
N ASP A 4 -11.94 -2.13 -9.46
CA ASP A 4 -10.73 -2.72 -8.92
C ASP A 4 -9.95 -3.27 -10.12
N LEU A 5 -8.73 -2.77 -10.30
CA LEU A 5 -7.85 -3.08 -11.43
C LEU A 5 -7.16 -4.45 -11.27
N GLY A 6 -7.75 -5.35 -10.47
CA GLY A 6 -7.12 -6.59 -10.01
C GLY A 6 -6.15 -6.36 -8.83
N VAL A 7 -5.67 -7.46 -8.25
CA VAL A 7 -4.74 -7.45 -7.11
C VAL A 7 -3.47 -6.68 -7.49
N GLN A 8 -3.10 -5.71 -6.66
CA GLN A 8 -1.91 -4.89 -6.89
C GLN A 8 -0.66 -5.53 -6.27
N PRO A 9 0.53 -5.24 -6.79
CA PRO A 9 1.80 -5.74 -6.25
C PRO A 9 1.96 -5.52 -4.75
N ILE A 10 1.46 -4.40 -4.21
CA ILE A 10 1.47 -4.14 -2.77
C ILE A 10 0.83 -5.25 -1.94
N ALA A 11 -0.21 -5.92 -2.45
CA ALA A 11 -0.85 -7.02 -1.71
C ALA A 11 0.08 -8.22 -1.55
N ALA A 12 0.78 -8.59 -2.62
CA ALA A 12 1.78 -9.65 -2.60
C ALA A 12 2.97 -9.26 -1.71
N LEU A 13 3.50 -8.04 -1.87
CA LEU A 13 4.58 -7.54 -1.03
C LEU A 13 4.23 -7.52 0.46
N MET A 14 3.01 -7.12 0.81
CA MET A 14 2.55 -7.17 2.20
C MET A 14 2.52 -8.60 2.72
N GLN A 15 2.00 -9.55 1.94
CA GLN A 15 1.94 -10.96 2.31
C GLN A 15 3.34 -11.57 2.47
N ASP A 16 4.24 -11.31 1.52
CA ASP A 16 5.62 -11.84 1.52
C ASP A 16 6.43 -11.33 2.72
N ASN A 17 6.16 -10.09 3.14
CA ASN A 17 6.81 -9.50 4.32
C ASN A 17 6.09 -9.79 5.64
N GLY A 18 4.98 -10.52 5.61
CA GLY A 18 4.14 -10.80 6.78
C GLY A 18 3.52 -9.56 7.40
N LEU A 19 3.26 -8.52 6.59
CA LEU A 19 2.73 -7.23 7.00
C LEU A 19 1.21 -7.20 6.88
N ASN A 20 0.55 -6.76 7.95
CA ASN A 20 -0.87 -6.47 7.96
C ASN A 20 -1.12 -4.97 7.73
N PRO A 21 -2.35 -4.57 7.35
CA PRO A 21 -2.71 -3.16 7.24
C PRO A 21 -2.47 -2.36 8.51
N HIS A 22 -2.55 -2.99 9.68
CA HIS A 22 -2.24 -2.36 10.95
C HIS A 22 -0.75 -1.99 11.06
N ASP A 23 0.15 -2.84 10.59
CA ASP A 23 1.60 -2.60 10.66
C ASP A 23 2.00 -1.41 9.79
N LEU A 24 1.40 -1.28 8.60
CA LEU A 24 1.60 -0.10 7.75
C LEU A 24 1.08 1.17 8.42
N VAL A 25 -0.11 1.12 9.02
CA VAL A 25 -0.70 2.27 9.72
C VAL A 25 0.15 2.67 10.94
N ALA A 26 0.68 1.70 11.68
CA ALA A 26 1.52 1.92 12.85
C ALA A 26 2.93 2.45 12.49
N ALA A 27 3.50 1.98 11.37
CA ALA A 27 4.80 2.44 10.88
C ALA A 27 4.74 3.79 10.14
N SER A 28 3.56 4.16 9.61
CA SER A 28 3.39 5.40 8.85
C SER A 28 3.54 6.64 9.71
N THR A 29 4.40 7.56 9.26
CA THR A 29 4.48 8.93 9.79
C THR A 29 3.37 9.83 9.26
N ASP A 30 2.71 9.43 8.16
CA ASP A 30 1.55 10.09 7.59
C ASP A 30 0.24 9.54 8.16
N HIS A 31 -0.81 10.36 8.17
CA HIS A 31 -2.16 9.88 8.48
C HIS A 31 -2.71 9.01 7.33
N ILE A 32 -2.63 7.70 7.52
CA ILE A 32 -3.25 6.66 6.68
C ILE A 32 -4.20 5.81 7.52
N THR A 33 -5.17 5.15 6.86
CA THR A 33 -6.15 4.29 7.53
C THR A 33 -6.09 2.87 6.99
N HIS A 34 -6.56 1.88 7.77
CA HIS A 34 -6.68 0.49 7.30
C HIS A 34 -7.50 0.38 6.02
N LYS A 35 -8.53 1.23 5.85
CA LYS A 35 -9.34 1.29 4.62
C LYS A 35 -8.56 1.82 3.41
N MET A 36 -7.58 2.69 3.60
CA MET A 36 -6.72 3.15 2.50
C MET A 36 -5.81 2.02 2.03
N VAL A 37 -5.18 1.32 2.96
CA VAL A 37 -4.32 0.16 2.65
C VAL A 37 -5.13 -0.96 1.99
N ALA A 38 -6.28 -1.34 2.56
CA ALA A 38 -7.12 -2.38 1.99
C ALA A 38 -7.67 -2.04 0.59
N ARG A 39 -7.81 -0.75 0.26
CA ARG A 39 -8.16 -0.30 -1.09
C ARG A 39 -6.98 -0.42 -2.06
N ALA A 40 -5.77 -0.10 -1.60
CA ALA A 40 -4.54 -0.30 -2.38
C ALA A 40 -4.35 -1.77 -2.76
N CYS A 41 -4.46 -2.69 -1.79
CA CYS A 41 -4.29 -4.13 -2.03
C CYS A 41 -5.30 -4.69 -3.05
N ARG A 42 -6.55 -4.20 -2.99
CA ARG A 42 -7.63 -4.61 -3.90
C ARG A 42 -7.51 -4.03 -5.32
N GLY A 43 -6.59 -3.11 -5.57
CA GLY A 43 -6.46 -2.46 -6.88
C GLY A 43 -7.46 -1.37 -7.16
N ARG A 44 -8.03 -0.77 -6.12
CA ARG A 44 -8.74 0.48 -6.28
C ARG A 44 -7.75 1.56 -6.68
N ARG A 45 -8.01 2.26 -7.80
CA ARG A 45 -7.20 3.42 -8.20
C ARG A 45 -7.21 4.49 -7.11
N LEU A 46 -6.03 4.82 -6.59
CA LEU A 46 -5.81 5.85 -5.57
C LEU A 46 -5.25 7.13 -6.21
N THR A 47 -5.38 8.25 -5.52
CA THR A 47 -4.74 9.49 -5.96
C THR A 47 -3.24 9.42 -5.71
N PRO A 48 -2.40 10.13 -6.50
CA PRO A 48 -0.95 10.14 -6.31
C PRO A 48 -0.52 10.53 -4.90
N HIS A 49 -1.26 11.45 -4.27
CA HIS A 49 -1.03 11.84 -2.89
C HIS A 49 -1.19 10.67 -1.91
N VAL A 50 -2.23 9.84 -2.08
CA VAL A 50 -2.44 8.66 -1.22
C VAL A 50 -1.41 7.57 -1.53
N GLN A 51 -1.07 7.36 -2.80
CA GLN A 51 -0.02 6.41 -3.19
C GLN A 51 1.31 6.76 -2.52
N GLY A 52 1.70 8.04 -2.51
CA GLY A 52 2.91 8.50 -1.83
C GLY A 52 2.90 8.25 -0.32
N LYS A 53 1.76 8.40 0.35
CA LYS A 53 1.63 8.06 1.78
C LYS A 53 1.83 6.57 2.02
N ILE A 54 1.21 5.73 1.19
CA ILE A 54 1.33 4.27 1.30
C ILE A 54 2.77 3.82 1.03
N LEU A 55 3.44 4.42 0.05
CA LEU A 55 4.85 4.17 -0.22
C LEU A 55 5.74 4.47 0.99
N ARG A 56 5.57 5.66 1.58
CA ARG A 56 6.33 6.06 2.78
C ARG A 56 6.05 5.13 3.95
N ALA A 57 4.79 4.74 4.15
CA ALA A 57 4.43 3.75 5.16
C ALA A 57 5.10 2.39 4.92
N MET A 58 5.11 1.90 3.68
CA MET A 58 5.76 0.64 3.32
C MET A 58 7.27 0.70 3.59
N ASN A 59 7.94 1.77 3.16
CA ASN A 59 9.38 1.96 3.42
C ASN A 59 9.69 2.17 4.91
N ALA A 60 8.77 2.77 5.67
CA ALA A 60 8.91 2.95 7.12
C ALA A 60 8.85 1.64 7.91
N THR A 61 8.29 0.55 7.33
CA THR A 61 8.33 -0.78 7.96
C THR A 61 9.74 -1.37 8.04
N GLY A 62 10.71 -0.81 7.31
CA GLY A 62 12.10 -1.29 7.28
C GLY A 62 12.29 -2.64 6.60
N LYS A 63 11.25 -3.18 5.94
CA LYS A 63 11.30 -4.47 5.23
C LYS A 63 11.92 -4.38 3.83
N GLY A 64 12.14 -3.16 3.34
CA GLY A 64 12.77 -2.93 2.05
C GLY A 64 12.70 -1.47 1.63
N SER A 65 13.30 -1.18 0.47
CA SER A 65 13.14 0.09 -0.24
C SER A 65 12.32 -0.16 -1.49
N TYR A 66 11.11 0.36 -1.49
CA TYR A 66 10.15 0.23 -2.58
C TYR A 66 9.95 1.59 -3.26
N SER A 67 9.52 1.53 -4.51
CA SER A 67 9.06 2.67 -5.33
C SER A 67 7.56 2.54 -5.66
N LEU A 68 6.95 3.61 -6.19
CA LEU A 68 5.53 3.55 -6.59
C LEU A 68 5.24 2.46 -7.63
N ALA A 69 6.19 2.21 -8.54
CA ALA A 69 6.06 1.18 -9.58
C ALA A 69 6.08 -0.25 -8.99
N ASP A 70 6.71 -0.43 -7.83
CA ASP A 70 6.71 -1.72 -7.13
C ASP A 70 5.39 -1.97 -6.38
N LEU A 71 4.62 -0.93 -6.10
CA LEU A 71 3.38 -1.01 -5.32
C LEU A 71 2.12 -1.02 -6.21
N PHE A 72 2.16 -0.34 -7.35
CA PHE A 72 1.00 -0.08 -8.21
C PHE A 72 1.35 -0.27 -9.69
N THR A 73 0.43 -0.86 -10.47
CA THR A 73 0.64 -1.16 -11.91
C THR A 73 -0.06 -0.19 -12.87
N TYR A 74 -0.44 1.01 -12.41
CA TYR A 74 -1.30 1.95 -13.17
C TYR A 74 -0.89 3.42 -13.01
#